data_AF-A0A7C5VED2-F1
#
_entry.id   AF-A0A7C5VED2-F1
#
_cell.length_a   1.000
_cell.length_b   1.000
_cell.length_c   1.000
_cell.angle_alpha   90.00
_cell.angle_beta   90.00
_cell.angle_gamma   90.00
#
_symmetry.space_group_name_H-M   'P 1'
#
loop_
_entity.id
_entity.type
_entity.pdbx_description
1 polymer ?
#
loop_
_entity_poly.entity_id
_entity_poly.type
_entity_poly.pdbx_seq_one_letter_code
_entity_poly.pdbx_strand_id
1 'polypeptide(L)'
;MVDMKKIFEALKIIVNSLKNEKFNWAIAGSTNLLLQGIKVKPRDIDLITTKQGAYKIEKILKDYKVEGIRFKESKKLAGYYGKFMIKNIPVEVIGEIRRKNLYLPYLKSRIFVEVNRMKIPCLSLEAEARGYKFLGRRKKYNLIKSFNRKVNN
;
A
#
# COMPACT_ATOMS: atom_id res chain seq x y z
N MET A 1 -4.23 19.85 -6.03
CA MET A 1 -5.01 18.93 -5.16
C MET A 1 -5.13 17.60 -5.87
N VAL A 2 -4.81 16.46 -5.22
CA VAL A 2 -4.97 15.15 -5.86
C VAL A 2 -6.45 14.82 -6.00
N ASP A 3 -6.86 14.40 -7.19
CA ASP A 3 -8.24 14.07 -7.52
C ASP A 3 -8.58 12.67 -6.98
N MET A 4 -9.56 12.60 -6.08
CA MET A 4 -10.03 11.34 -5.49
C MET A 4 -10.54 10.36 -6.55
N LYS A 5 -11.14 10.86 -7.63
CA LYS A 5 -11.57 10.03 -8.76
C LYS A 5 -10.37 9.33 -9.40
N LYS A 6 -9.26 10.06 -9.61
CA LYS A 6 -8.02 9.50 -10.18
C LYS A 6 -7.39 8.43 -9.28
N ILE A 7 -7.46 8.58 -7.95
CA ILE A 7 -7.01 7.53 -7.02
C ILE A 7 -7.83 6.25 -7.22
N PHE A 8 -9.15 6.34 -7.29
CA PHE A 8 -10.01 5.16 -7.50
C PHE A 8 -9.82 4.55 -8.89
N GLU A 9 -9.61 5.35 -9.94
CA GLU A 9 -9.27 4.85 -11.27
C GLU A 9 -7.93 4.12 -11.29
N ALA A 10 -6.90 4.67 -10.62
CA ALA A 10 -5.60 4.02 -10.48
C ALA A 10 -5.71 2.70 -9.69
N LEU A 11 -6.45 2.70 -8.57
CA LEU A 11 -6.74 1.47 -7.81
C LEU A 11 -7.45 0.42 -8.67
N LYS A 12 -8.42 0.81 -9.48
CA LYS A 12 -9.14 -0.10 -10.38
C LYS A 12 -8.19 -0.74 -11.40
N ILE A 13 -7.27 0.03 -11.98
CA ILE A 13 -6.23 -0.48 -12.89
C ILE A 13 -5.37 -1.51 -12.15
N ILE A 14 -4.81 -1.14 -10.99
CA ILE A 14 -3.94 -2.01 -10.19
C ILE A 14 -4.65 -3.33 -9.83
N VAL A 15 -5.85 -3.25 -9.26
CA VAL A 15 -6.61 -4.43 -8.83
C VAL A 15 -6.92 -5.34 -10.01
N ASN A 16 -7.35 -4.79 -11.15
CA ASN A 16 -7.66 -5.57 -12.35
C ASN A 16 -6.41 -6.21 -12.97
N SER A 17 -5.28 -5.51 -12.99
CA SER A 17 -4.01 -6.02 -13.50
C SER A 17 -3.45 -7.16 -12.63
N LEU A 18 -3.73 -7.15 -11.33
CA LEU A 18 -3.20 -8.14 -10.37
C LEU A 18 -4.20 -9.23 -9.98
N LYS A 19 -5.43 -9.22 -10.52
CA LYS A 19 -6.54 -10.07 -10.05
C LYS A 19 -6.29 -11.58 -10.14
N ASN A 20 -5.51 -12.03 -11.13
CA ASN A 20 -5.23 -13.45 -11.39
C ASN A 20 -3.88 -13.90 -10.81
N GLU A 21 -3.16 -12.99 -10.15
CA GLU A 21 -1.83 -13.28 -9.63
C GLU A 21 -1.90 -14.01 -8.29
N LYS A 22 -1.06 -15.04 -8.15
CA LYS A 22 -1.03 -15.89 -6.94
C LYS A 22 -0.14 -15.35 -5.81
N PHE A 23 0.59 -14.26 -6.04
CA PHE A 23 1.50 -13.70 -5.04
C PHE A 23 0.80 -12.73 -4.09
N ASN A 24 1.34 -12.59 -2.88
CA ASN A 24 0.77 -11.73 -1.87
C ASN A 24 1.14 -10.26 -2.08
N TRP A 25 0.13 -9.39 -2.11
CA TRP A 25 0.28 -7.95 -2.07
C TRP A 25 -0.84 -7.33 -1.23
N ALA A 26 -0.66 -6.08 -0.79
CA ALA A 26 -1.66 -5.30 -0.07
C ALA A 26 -1.43 -3.79 -0.24
N ILE A 27 -2.50 -3.01 -0.22
CA ILE A 27 -2.45 -1.55 -0.11
C ILE A 27 -2.06 -1.15 1.31
N ALA A 28 -1.13 -0.21 1.42
CA ALA A 28 -0.68 0.40 2.67
C ALA A 28 -0.81 1.93 2.63
N GLY A 29 -0.29 2.59 3.65
CA GLY A 29 -0.14 4.03 3.68
C GLY A 29 -1.49 4.74 3.78
N SER A 30 -1.57 5.93 3.19
CA SER A 30 -2.74 6.79 3.37
C SER A 30 -3.97 6.31 2.60
N THR A 31 -3.77 5.66 1.44
CA THR A 31 -4.84 5.02 0.67
C THR A 31 -5.45 3.85 1.43
N ASN A 32 -4.65 3.06 2.15
CA ASN A 32 -5.15 2.01 3.05
C ASN A 32 -6.11 2.55 4.12
N LEU A 33 -5.76 3.68 4.74
CA LEU A 33 -6.61 4.32 5.76
C LEU A 33 -7.95 4.79 5.18
N LEU A 34 -7.92 5.41 4.00
CA LEU A 34 -9.12 5.84 3.29
C LEU A 34 -10.05 4.66 3.00
N LEU A 35 -9.52 3.56 2.45
CA LEU A 35 -10.30 2.37 2.10
C LEU A 35 -10.97 1.77 3.33
N GLN A 36 -10.34 1.83 4.50
CA GLN A 36 -10.89 1.33 5.76
C GLN A 36 -11.77 2.35 6.52
N GLY A 37 -12.14 3.47 5.89
CA GLY A 37 -13.14 4.42 6.41
C GLY A 37 -12.57 5.61 7.19
N ILE A 38 -11.25 5.75 7.30
CA ILE A 38 -10.64 6.91 7.95
C ILE A 38 -10.61 8.08 6.97
N LYS A 39 -11.17 9.23 7.38
CA LYS A 39 -11.22 10.46 6.58
C LYS A 39 -9.82 11.06 6.38
N VAL A 40 -9.14 10.65 5.32
CA VAL A 40 -7.85 11.21 4.87
C VAL A 40 -7.88 11.46 3.37
N LYS A 41 -7.00 12.35 2.88
CA LYS A 41 -6.78 12.56 1.45
C LYS A 41 -5.43 11.97 1.06
N PRO A 42 -5.38 10.78 0.42
CA PRO A 42 -4.13 10.21 -0.06
C PRO A 42 -3.54 11.07 -1.18
N ARG A 43 -2.22 10.93 -1.38
CA ARG A 43 -1.51 11.60 -2.48
C ARG A 43 -0.87 10.62 -3.45
N ASP A 44 -0.80 9.37 -3.02
CA ASP A 44 -0.07 8.25 -3.60
C ASP A 44 -0.76 6.93 -3.21
N ILE A 45 -0.34 5.85 -3.84
CA ILE A 45 -0.77 4.49 -3.52
C ILE A 45 0.46 3.65 -3.20
N ASP A 46 0.51 3.09 -2.00
CA ASP A 46 1.60 2.22 -1.56
C ASP A 46 1.18 0.76 -1.68
N LEU A 47 1.96 -0.05 -2.40
CA LEU A 47 1.78 -1.50 -2.51
C LEU A 47 2.89 -2.20 -1.73
N ILE A 48 2.51 -2.99 -0.72
CA ILE A 48 3.43 -3.88 -0.02
C ILE A 48 3.33 -5.27 -0.61
N THR A 49 4.47 -5.91 -0.87
CA THR A 49 4.54 -7.27 -1.41
C THR A 49 5.84 -7.98 -1.00
N THR A 50 6.08 -9.19 -1.51
CA THR A 50 7.36 -9.90 -1.36
C THR A 50 8.38 -9.39 -2.38
N LYS A 51 9.67 -9.75 -2.25
CA LYS A 51 10.68 -9.43 -3.28
C LYS A 51 10.24 -9.92 -4.66
N GLN A 52 9.83 -11.19 -4.76
CA GLN A 52 9.36 -11.77 -6.02
C GLN A 52 8.10 -11.07 -6.55
N GLY A 53 7.16 -10.73 -5.65
CA GLY A 53 5.96 -9.99 -6.02
C GLY A 53 6.27 -8.61 -6.57
N ALA A 54 7.26 -7.90 -6.03
CA ALA A 54 7.67 -6.59 -6.50
C ALA A 54 8.13 -6.61 -7.97
N TYR A 55 9.02 -7.55 -8.32
CA TYR A 55 9.46 -7.75 -9.71
C TYR A 55 8.35 -8.24 -10.64
N LYS A 56 7.38 -9.02 -10.13
CA LYS A 56 6.19 -9.40 -10.93
C LYS A 56 5.30 -8.19 -11.21
N ILE A 57 5.03 -7.37 -10.20
CA ILE A 57 4.25 -6.13 -10.35
C ILE A 57 4.96 -5.20 -11.35
N GLU A 58 6.28 -5.08 -11.31
CA GLU A 58 7.03 -4.28 -12.29
C GLU A 58 6.80 -4.74 -13.73
N LYS A 59 6.80 -6.05 -13.99
CA LYS A 59 6.53 -6.60 -15.32
C LYS A 59 5.08 -6.32 -15.75
N ILE A 60 4.13 -6.49 -14.84
CA ILE A 60 2.70 -6.29 -15.11
C ILE A 60 2.36 -4.81 -15.35
N LEU A 61 2.97 -3.90 -14.58
CA LEU A 61 2.75 -2.47 -14.65
C LEU A 61 3.83 -1.73 -15.45
N LYS A 62 4.53 -2.43 -16.37
CA LYS A 62 5.69 -1.91 -17.09
C LYS A 62 5.41 -0.59 -17.82
N ASP A 63 4.20 -0.43 -18.36
CA ASP A 63 3.78 0.75 -19.14
C ASP A 63 3.58 1.99 -18.25
N TYR A 64 3.47 1.79 -16.94
CA TYR A 64 3.34 2.84 -15.94
C TYR A 64 4.64 3.13 -15.19
N LYS A 65 5.74 2.45 -15.54
CA LYS A 65 6.99 2.49 -14.79
C LYS A 65 7.67 3.85 -14.92
N VAL A 66 8.04 4.43 -13.78
CA VAL A 66 8.87 5.65 -13.67
C VAL A 66 10.27 5.28 -13.19
N GLU A 67 10.36 4.40 -12.20
CA GLU A 67 11.61 3.91 -11.63
C GLU A 67 11.49 2.42 -11.37
N GLY A 68 12.40 1.63 -11.93
CA GLY A 68 12.38 0.17 -11.77
C GLY A 68 12.66 -0.31 -10.35
N ILE A 69 12.30 -1.57 -10.09
CA ILE A 69 12.44 -2.21 -8.77
C ILE A 69 13.93 -2.40 -8.48
N ARG A 70 14.41 -1.71 -7.45
CA ARG A 70 15.79 -1.87 -6.95
C ARG A 70 15.83 -1.92 -5.44
N PHE A 71 16.83 -2.61 -4.91
CA PHE A 71 17.09 -2.59 -3.48
C PHE A 71 17.46 -1.17 -3.04
N LYS A 72 16.84 -0.70 -1.97
CA LYS A 72 17.18 0.56 -1.31
C LYS A 72 17.20 0.33 0.19
N GLU A 73 18.10 1.04 0.85
CA GLU A 73 18.21 1.07 2.28
C GLU A 73 18.25 2.51 2.78
N SER A 74 17.59 2.73 3.91
CA SER A 74 17.58 3.97 4.67
C SER A 74 17.99 3.65 6.10
N LYS A 75 18.19 4.69 6.93
CA LYS A 75 18.52 4.52 8.36
C LYS A 75 17.52 3.63 9.13
N LYS A 76 16.27 3.52 8.68
CA LYS A 76 15.20 2.79 9.40
C LYS A 76 14.74 1.52 8.70
N LEU A 77 14.73 1.49 7.37
CA LEU A 77 14.15 0.42 6.56
C LEU A 77 15.00 0.11 5.34
N ALA A 78 14.97 -1.15 4.92
CA ALA A 78 15.48 -1.62 3.65
C ALA A 78 14.40 -2.43 2.91
N GLY A 79 14.54 -2.59 1.60
CA GLY A 79 13.58 -3.32 0.77
C GLY A 79 13.79 -3.07 -0.72
N TYR A 80 12.89 -3.60 -1.54
CA TYR A 80 12.89 -3.45 -3.00
C TYR A 80 11.84 -2.43 -3.39
N TYR A 81 12.27 -1.28 -3.90
CA TYR A 81 11.40 -0.14 -4.18
C TYR A 81 11.34 0.14 -5.67
N GLY A 82 10.16 0.41 -6.18
CA GLY A 82 9.92 0.90 -7.54
C GLY A 82 8.81 1.93 -7.55
N LYS A 83 8.83 2.81 -8.55
CA LYS A 83 7.87 3.89 -8.70
C LYS A 83 7.17 3.80 -10.03
N PHE A 84 5.87 4.02 -10.01
CA PHE A 84 4.99 3.98 -11.16
C PHE A 84 4.08 5.21 -11.12
N MET A 85 3.51 5.56 -12.27
CA MET A 85 2.57 6.67 -12.42
C MET A 85 1.33 6.17 -13.14
N ILE A 86 0.20 6.07 -12.43
CA ILE A 86 -1.06 5.58 -13.00
C ILE A 86 -2.10 6.68 -12.85
N LYS A 87 -2.70 7.14 -13.95
CA LYS A 87 -3.67 8.26 -13.95
C LYS A 87 -3.13 9.52 -13.25
N ASN A 88 -1.83 9.79 -13.40
CA ASN A 88 -1.13 10.88 -12.73
C ASN A 88 -1.12 10.79 -11.19
N ILE A 89 -1.30 9.58 -10.65
CA ILE A 89 -1.16 9.24 -9.24
C ILE A 89 0.14 8.46 -9.06
N PRO A 90 1.06 8.94 -8.19
CA PRO A 90 2.24 8.18 -7.82
C PRO A 90 1.86 6.86 -7.16
N VAL A 91 2.49 5.78 -7.60
CA VAL A 91 2.34 4.44 -7.03
C VAL A 91 3.71 3.94 -6.64
N GLU A 92 3.90 3.61 -5.37
CA GLU A 92 5.14 3.01 -4.86
C GLU A 92 4.92 1.52 -4.60
N VAL A 93 5.80 0.68 -5.17
CA VAL A 93 5.81 -0.76 -4.92
C VAL A 93 6.98 -1.06 -4.00
N ILE A 94 6.70 -1.71 -2.89
CA ILE A 94 7.65 -2.00 -1.82
C ILE A 94 7.65 -3.51 -1.54
N GLY A 95 8.68 -4.18 -2.03
CA GLY A 95 8.94 -5.59 -1.82
C GLY A 95 9.80 -5.84 -0.60
N GLU A 96 9.39 -6.80 0.23
CA GLU A 96 10.22 -7.36 1.32
C GLU A 96 10.82 -6.28 2.24
N ILE A 97 9.95 -5.56 2.94
CA ILE A 97 10.38 -4.56 3.92
C ILE A 97 11.16 -5.25 5.04
N ARG A 98 12.33 -4.70 5.34
CA ARG A 98 13.21 -5.13 6.43
C ARG A 98 13.54 -3.94 7.33
N ARG A 99 13.77 -4.22 8.62
CA ARG A 99 14.42 -3.30 9.56
C ARG A 99 15.80 -3.87 9.86
N LYS A 100 16.87 -3.18 9.45
CA LYS A 100 18.21 -3.80 9.36
C LYS A 100 18.07 -5.11 8.55
N ASN A 101 18.54 -6.23 9.10
CA ASN A 101 18.44 -7.54 8.47
C ASN A 101 17.16 -8.33 8.82
N LEU A 102 16.23 -7.76 9.61
CA LEU A 102 15.02 -8.46 10.04
C LEU A 102 13.84 -8.20 9.07
N TYR A 103 13.30 -9.27 8.48
CA TYR A 103 12.08 -9.21 7.67
C TYR A 103 10.86 -8.81 8.50
N LEU A 104 10.06 -7.86 7.99
CA LEU A 104 8.81 -7.45 8.60
C LEU A 104 7.63 -8.08 7.86
N PRO A 105 6.92 -9.05 8.47
CA PRO A 105 5.89 -9.84 7.79
C PRO A 105 4.54 -9.10 7.68
N TYR A 106 4.53 -7.87 7.18
CA TYR A 106 3.31 -7.03 7.06
C TYR A 106 2.16 -7.74 6.34
N LEU A 107 2.47 -8.58 5.35
CA LEU A 107 1.45 -9.32 4.60
C LEU A 107 0.67 -10.35 5.44
N LYS A 108 1.17 -10.75 6.63
CA LYS A 108 0.42 -11.62 7.56
C LYS A 108 -0.82 -10.93 8.14
N SER A 109 -0.84 -9.60 8.20
CA SER A 109 -1.98 -8.81 8.66
C SER A 109 -2.86 -8.29 7.52
N ARG A 110 -2.78 -8.91 6.34
CA ARG A 110 -3.61 -8.53 5.21
C ARG A 110 -5.07 -8.87 5.48
N ILE A 111 -5.94 -7.92 5.17
CA ILE A 111 -7.39 -8.08 5.12
C ILE A 111 -7.89 -7.72 3.71
N PHE A 112 -9.14 -8.05 3.41
CA PHE A 112 -9.79 -7.61 2.18
C PHE A 112 -10.87 -6.58 2.52
N VAL A 113 -10.87 -5.48 1.77
CA VAL A 113 -11.86 -4.40 1.88
C VAL A 113 -12.62 -4.35 0.57
N GLU A 114 -13.95 -4.32 0.64
CA GLU A 114 -14.80 -4.20 -0.53
C GLU A 114 -15.17 -2.73 -0.79
N VAL A 115 -14.82 -2.23 -1.96
CA VAL A 115 -15.16 -0.87 -2.40
C VAL A 115 -15.54 -0.90 -3.87
N ASN A 116 -16.70 -0.36 -4.24
CA ASN A 116 -17.18 -0.33 -5.63
C ASN A 116 -17.14 -1.73 -6.30
N ARG A 117 -17.56 -2.78 -5.58
CA ARG A 117 -17.51 -4.18 -6.02
C ARG A 117 -16.10 -4.73 -6.30
N MET A 118 -15.04 -4.02 -5.88
CA MET A 118 -13.66 -4.51 -5.93
C MET A 118 -13.27 -5.06 -4.56
N LYS A 119 -12.73 -6.28 -4.54
CA LYS A 119 -12.12 -6.87 -3.34
C LYS A 119 -10.64 -6.49 -3.27
N ILE A 120 -10.31 -5.49 -2.46
CA ILE A 120 -8.98 -4.87 -2.42
C ILE A 120 -8.19 -5.41 -1.22
N PRO A 121 -7.02 -6.05 -1.41
CA PRO A 121 -6.17 -6.44 -0.31
C PRO A 121 -5.54 -5.21 0.35
N CYS A 122 -5.67 -5.09 1.67
CA CYS A 122 -5.23 -3.96 2.48
C CYS A 122 -4.47 -4.46 3.71
N LEU A 123 -3.54 -3.67 4.26
CA LEU A 123 -2.99 -3.97 5.60
C LEU A 123 -4.03 -3.63 6.67
N SER A 124 -4.13 -4.44 7.73
CA SER A 124 -4.98 -4.08 8.87
C SER A 124 -4.57 -2.72 9.46
N LEU A 125 -5.55 -1.95 9.94
CA LEU A 125 -5.28 -0.68 10.63
C LEU A 125 -4.27 -0.82 11.78
N GLU A 126 -4.28 -1.95 12.48
CA GLU A 126 -3.31 -2.22 13.56
C GLU A 126 -1.87 -2.33 13.03
N ALA A 127 -1.65 -3.06 11.95
CA ALA A 127 -0.34 -3.17 11.33
C ALA A 127 0.14 -1.83 10.75
N GLU A 128 -0.78 -1.11 10.10
CA GLU A 128 -0.54 0.23 9.58
C GLU A 128 -0.16 1.22 10.71
N ALA A 129 -0.87 1.18 11.84
CA ALA A 129 -0.56 1.99 13.02
C ALA A 129 0.84 1.68 13.58
N ARG A 130 1.21 0.40 13.67
CA ARG A 130 2.58 0.01 14.08
C ARG A 130 3.62 0.56 13.10
N GLY A 131 3.37 0.49 11.80
CA GLY A 131 4.20 1.09 10.76
C GLY A 131 4.37 2.60 10.94
N TYR A 132 3.28 3.36 11.08
CA TYR A 132 3.33 4.80 11.31
C TYR A 132 4.06 5.17 12.60
N LYS A 133 3.84 4.44 13.71
CA LYS A 133 4.54 4.65 14.99
C LYS A 133 6.05 4.46 14.82
N PHE A 134 6.46 3.37 14.17
CA PHE A 134 7.86 3.06 13.90
C PHE A 134 8.55 4.14 13.04
N LEU A 135 7.85 4.63 12.02
CA LEU A 135 8.35 5.71 11.16
C LEU A 135 8.41 7.08 11.87
N GLY A 136 7.84 7.22 13.07
CA GLY A 136 7.75 8.48 13.82
C GLY A 136 6.59 9.38 13.37
N ARG A 137 5.67 8.87 12.55
CA ARG A 137 4.53 9.60 11.98
C ARG A 137 3.36 9.62 12.98
N ARG A 138 3.58 10.23 14.15
CA ARG A 138 2.66 10.21 15.32
C ARG A 138 1.24 10.68 15.00
N LYS A 139 1.07 11.71 14.15
CA LYS A 139 -0.27 12.21 13.77
C LYS A 139 -1.14 11.13 13.12
N LYS A 140 -0.58 10.33 12.20
CA LYS A 140 -1.29 9.22 11.54
C LYS A 140 -1.53 8.06 12.49
N TYR A 141 -0.56 7.73 13.34
CA TYR A 141 -0.73 6.74 14.39
C TYR A 141 -1.91 7.08 15.31
N ASN A 142 -1.95 8.30 15.85
CA ASN A 142 -3.02 8.74 16.75
C ASN A 142 -4.38 8.72 16.06
N LEU A 143 -4.45 9.16 14.79
CA LEU A 143 -5.68 9.12 14.00
C LEU A 143 -6.27 7.71 13.88
N ILE A 144 -5.41 6.70 13.67
CA ILE A 144 -5.85 5.31 13.61
C ILE A 144 -6.30 4.82 15.00
N LYS A 145 -5.58 5.20 16.06
CA LYS A 145 -5.90 4.78 17.43
C LYS A 145 -7.18 5.41 17.97
N SER A 146 -7.56 6.59 17.50
CA SER A 146 -8.85 7.23 17.83
C SER A 146 -9.99 6.81 16.91
N PHE A 147 -9.74 5.97 15.90
CA PHE A 147 -10.76 5.54 14.96
C PHE A 147 -11.59 4.40 15.56
N ASN A 148 -12.80 4.73 15.98
CA ASN A 148 -13.82 3.74 16.30
C ASN A 148 -14.52 3.33 15.01
N ARG A 149 -14.30 2.08 14.60
CA ARG A 149 -15.05 1.49 13.48
C ARG A 149 -16.50 1.38 13.95
N LYS A 150 -17.36 2.32 13.54
CA LYS A 150 -18.81 2.15 13.72
C LYS A 150 -19.17 0.87 12.98
N VAL A 151 -19.52 -0.17 13.73
CA VAL A 151 -20.09 -1.39 13.17
C VAL A 151 -21.48 -0.96 12.72
N ASN A 152 -21.65 -0.76 11.41
CA ASN A 152 -22.99 -0.75 10.86
C ASN A 152 -23.39 -2.23 10.82
N ASN A 153 -24.17 -2.64 11.82
CA ASN A 153 -24.96 -3.87 11.78
C ASN A 153 -25.94 -3.81 10.62
#